data_AF-A0A8B6X6P6-F1
#
_entry.id   AF-A0A8B6X6P6-F1
#
_cell.length_a   1.000
_cell.length_b   1.000
_cell.length_c   1.000
_cell.angle_alpha   90.00
_cell.angle_beta   90.00
_cell.angle_gamma   90.00
#
_symmetry.space_group_name_H-M   'P 1'
#
loop_
_entity.id
_entity.type
_entity.pdbx_description
1 polymer ?
#
loop_
_entity_poly.entity_id
_entity_poly.type
_entity_poly.pdbx_seq_one_letter_code
_entity_poly.pdbx_strand_id
1 'polypeptide(L)'
;MILNHEVSRGIAAVPARATTFEFADSLLGVLDHVERVGQPARLTLRGGRGQGMTVDPRRRLCDVAGADVDLLCAIRPEDIALSYGEEARQPMLRPRPLAELRWRIGYLGSGGLPVQGSSRFDVVRFTDWPNLSRLPHDEDCVRLLALLTRHPTSIALARSITGIEMEKINRIYAAGLAAGLVEVINRRQPLAAVPGEPANDEPVGQAPVAGGAAARALVGTAPGAGHSYSDRSARTVAGGAAQAADRRRADVHLASEADEAAAAAPAAPARGWVSSLFKRLRAL
;
A
#
# COMPACT_ATOMS: atom_id res chain seq x y z
N MET A 1 -19.39 -21.70 63.40
CA MET A 1 -18.02 -21.38 62.94
C MET A 1 -17.81 -22.14 61.65
N ILE A 2 -18.11 -21.51 60.50
CA ILE A 2 -17.98 -22.11 59.16
C ILE A 2 -17.06 -21.17 58.39
N LEU A 3 -15.87 -21.66 58.05
CA LEU A 3 -14.89 -20.96 57.24
C LEU A 3 -15.20 -21.27 55.77
N ASN A 4 -15.62 -20.25 55.01
CA ASN A 4 -15.75 -20.33 53.55
C ASN A 4 -14.35 -20.27 52.93
N HIS A 5 -13.91 -21.42 52.41
CA HIS A 5 -12.89 -21.50 51.38
C HIS A 5 -13.48 -21.12 50.01
N GLU A 6 -12.58 -20.74 49.10
CA GLU A 6 -12.78 -20.60 47.64
C GLU A 6 -13.16 -19.21 47.12
N VAL A 7 -12.19 -18.30 47.17
CA VAL A 7 -12.06 -17.22 46.16
C VAL A 7 -10.82 -17.54 45.30
N SER A 8 -10.93 -18.58 44.47
CA SER A 8 -10.00 -18.79 43.35
C SER A 8 -10.53 -18.01 42.15
N ARG A 9 -10.31 -16.69 42.17
CA ARG A 9 -10.50 -15.86 40.98
C ARG A 9 -9.50 -16.30 39.92
N GLY A 10 -10.01 -16.85 38.82
CA GLY A 10 -9.24 -17.09 37.61
C GLY A 10 -8.56 -15.81 37.17
N ILE A 11 -7.23 -15.79 37.25
CA ILE A 11 -6.41 -14.80 36.59
C ILE A 11 -6.60 -15.05 35.10
N ALA A 12 -7.45 -14.23 34.46
CA ALA A 12 -7.58 -14.22 33.01
C ALA A 12 -6.18 -14.00 32.42
N ALA A 13 -5.68 -15.00 31.69
CA ALA A 13 -4.37 -14.94 31.07
C ALA A 13 -4.29 -13.67 30.22
N VAL A 14 -3.37 -12.77 30.56
CA VAL A 14 -3.07 -11.59 29.75
C VAL A 14 -2.67 -12.11 28.36
N PRO A 15 -3.40 -11.76 27.29
CA PRO A 15 -3.07 -12.28 25.96
C PRO A 15 -1.63 -11.89 25.63
N ALA A 16 -0.86 -12.88 25.17
CA ALA A 16 0.51 -12.66 24.73
C ALA A 16 0.53 -11.52 23.71
N ARG A 17 1.42 -10.53 23.91
CA ARG A 17 1.57 -9.42 22.96
C ARG A 17 1.93 -9.99 21.59
N ALA A 18 1.12 -9.64 20.58
CA ALA A 18 1.40 -10.03 19.21
C ALA A 18 2.79 -9.55 18.80
N THR A 19 3.60 -10.45 18.23
CA THR A 19 4.96 -10.15 17.76
C THR A 19 5.02 -9.72 16.31
N THR A 20 3.92 -9.89 15.57
CA THR A 20 3.77 -9.62 14.15
C THR A 20 2.44 -8.95 13.88
N PHE A 21 2.40 -8.12 12.85
CA PHE A 21 1.17 -7.50 12.34
C PHE A 21 0.57 -8.37 11.23
N GLU A 22 -0.64 -8.86 11.45
CA GLU A 22 -1.40 -9.64 10.47
C GLU A 22 -2.49 -8.75 9.84
N PHE A 23 -2.49 -8.66 8.51
CA PHE A 23 -3.45 -7.81 7.80
C PHE A 23 -4.90 -8.31 7.96
N ALA A 24 -5.09 -9.64 8.03
CA ALA A 24 -6.41 -10.26 8.17
C ALA A 24 -7.12 -9.84 9.46
N ASP A 25 -6.35 -9.63 10.54
CA ASP A 25 -6.84 -9.24 11.86
C ASP A 25 -6.96 -7.71 12.04
N SER A 26 -6.91 -6.96 10.93
CA SER A 26 -6.99 -5.50 10.93
C SER A 26 -8.15 -5.00 10.05
N LEU A 27 -8.38 -3.68 10.05
CA LEU A 27 -9.29 -3.04 9.08
C LEU A 27 -8.95 -3.39 7.63
N LEU A 28 -7.71 -3.78 7.32
CA LEU A 28 -7.35 -4.23 5.97
C LEU A 28 -8.06 -5.52 5.58
N GLY A 29 -8.19 -6.49 6.50
CA GLY A 29 -8.95 -7.73 6.25
C GLY A 29 -10.43 -7.47 5.96
N VAL A 30 -11.00 -6.46 6.63
CA VAL A 30 -12.37 -5.97 6.36
C VAL A 30 -12.46 -5.36 4.96
N LEU A 31 -11.49 -4.53 4.56
CA LEU A 31 -11.45 -3.95 3.21
C LEU A 31 -11.27 -5.03 2.14
N ASP A 32 -10.40 -6.02 2.36
CA ASP A 32 -10.19 -7.14 1.44
C ASP A 32 -11.47 -7.99 1.30
N HIS A 33 -12.28 -8.08 2.35
CA HIS A 33 -13.61 -8.68 2.25
C HIS A 33 -14.55 -7.84 1.38
N VAL A 34 -14.63 -6.53 1.60
CA VAL A 34 -15.44 -5.62 0.77
C VAL A 34 -15.01 -5.67 -0.71
N GLU A 35 -13.71 -5.69 -0.99
CA GLU A 35 -13.17 -5.80 -2.34
C GLU A 35 -13.53 -7.12 -3.01
N ARG A 36 -13.47 -8.25 -2.29
CA ARG A 36 -13.90 -9.56 -2.81
C ARG A 36 -15.39 -9.62 -3.11
N VAL A 37 -16.23 -9.00 -2.28
CA VAL A 37 -17.68 -8.90 -2.54
C VAL A 37 -17.96 -7.99 -3.74
N GLY A 38 -17.12 -6.97 -3.96
CA GLY A 38 -17.19 -6.10 -5.13
C GLY A 38 -18.44 -5.20 -5.15
N GLN A 39 -19.02 -4.93 -3.99
CA GLN A 39 -20.15 -4.01 -3.81
C GLN A 39 -19.77 -2.86 -2.88
N PRO A 40 -20.30 -1.63 -3.11
CA PRO A 40 -20.13 -0.54 -2.16
C PRO A 40 -20.60 -0.94 -0.77
N ALA A 41 -19.81 -0.61 0.24
CA ALA A 41 -20.09 -0.92 1.63
C ALA A 41 -19.90 0.31 2.51
N ARG A 42 -20.74 0.45 3.52
CA ARG A 42 -20.57 1.42 4.61
C ARG A 42 -20.07 0.69 5.85
N LEU A 43 -18.95 1.16 6.38
CA LEU A 43 -18.29 0.65 7.58
C LEU A 43 -18.64 1.59 8.74
N THR A 44 -19.18 1.03 9.83
CA THR A 44 -19.52 1.76 11.05
C THR A 44 -18.95 1.03 12.26
N LEU A 45 -18.72 1.75 13.37
CA LEU A 45 -18.37 1.10 14.63
C LEU A 45 -19.61 0.48 15.27
N ARG A 46 -19.49 -0.77 15.70
CA ARG A 46 -20.52 -1.45 16.49
C ARG A 46 -20.71 -0.68 17.80
N GLY A 47 -21.96 -0.39 18.12
CA GLY A 47 -22.32 0.50 19.23
C GLY A 47 -22.67 1.94 18.81
N GLY A 48 -22.72 2.23 17.50
CA GLY A 48 -23.27 3.49 16.98
C GLY A 48 -22.45 4.73 17.31
N ARG A 49 -21.19 4.55 17.73
CA ARG A 49 -20.27 5.64 18.01
C ARG A 49 -19.61 6.11 16.71
N GLY A 50 -19.80 7.38 16.38
CA GLY A 50 -19.11 8.03 15.28
C GLY A 50 -19.78 7.89 13.92
N GLN A 51 -19.30 8.70 12.98
CA GLN A 51 -19.73 8.66 11.58
C GLN A 51 -19.08 7.45 10.89
N GLY A 52 -19.83 6.76 10.03
CA GLY A 52 -19.31 5.66 9.23
C GLY A 52 -18.58 6.15 7.98
N MET A 53 -17.66 5.34 7.45
CA MET A 53 -17.05 5.57 6.13
C MET A 53 -17.74 4.75 5.05
N THR A 54 -17.74 5.24 3.82
CA THR A 54 -18.21 4.49 2.65
C THR A 54 -17.02 4.08 1.80
N VAL A 55 -17.01 2.83 1.33
CA VAL A 55 -15.98 2.25 0.46
C VAL A 55 -16.65 1.72 -0.80
N ASP A 56 -16.18 2.17 -1.96
CA ASP A 56 -16.55 1.63 -3.26
C ASP A 56 -15.35 0.86 -3.85
N PRO A 57 -15.37 -0.49 -3.80
CA PRO A 57 -14.25 -1.30 -4.27
C PRO A 57 -14.11 -1.28 -5.80
N ARG A 58 -15.19 -1.05 -6.56
CA ARG A 58 -15.14 -1.04 -8.03
C ARG A 58 -14.48 0.22 -8.54
N ARG A 59 -14.83 1.36 -7.94
CA ARG A 59 -14.24 2.66 -8.28
C ARG A 59 -12.89 2.88 -7.60
N ARG A 60 -12.52 2.02 -6.65
CA ARG A 60 -11.34 2.15 -5.78
C ARG A 60 -11.33 3.49 -5.05
N LEU A 61 -12.50 3.87 -4.51
CA LEU A 61 -12.69 5.11 -3.77
C LEU A 61 -13.19 4.82 -2.36
N CYS A 62 -12.87 5.71 -1.42
CA CYS A 62 -13.45 5.75 -0.08
C CYS A 62 -13.85 7.18 0.30
N ASP A 63 -14.90 7.34 1.09
CA ASP A 63 -15.30 8.60 1.69
C ASP A 63 -15.33 8.39 3.20
N VAL A 64 -14.45 9.12 3.87
CA VAL A 64 -14.30 9.04 5.32
C VAL A 64 -15.45 9.76 6.03
N ALA A 65 -16.19 10.65 5.37
CA ALA A 65 -17.42 11.29 5.88
C ALA A 65 -17.38 11.74 7.37
N GLY A 66 -16.21 12.17 7.87
CA GLY A 66 -15.97 12.57 9.27
C GLY A 66 -15.75 11.44 10.27
N ALA A 67 -15.68 10.18 9.82
CA ALA A 67 -15.20 9.05 10.59
C ALA A 67 -13.77 9.29 11.12
N ASP A 68 -13.53 8.87 12.35
CA ASP A 68 -12.20 8.85 12.93
C ASP A 68 -11.45 7.61 12.40
N VAL A 69 -10.67 7.82 11.34
CA VAL A 69 -9.90 6.75 10.69
C VAL A 69 -8.87 6.16 11.64
N ASP A 70 -8.30 6.97 12.52
CA ASP A 70 -7.23 6.54 13.42
C ASP A 70 -7.83 5.59 14.47
N LEU A 71 -9.01 5.93 15.00
CA LEU A 71 -9.79 5.03 15.86
C LEU A 71 -10.16 3.73 15.13
N LEU A 72 -10.64 3.82 13.89
CA LEU A 72 -10.99 2.65 13.07
C LEU A 72 -9.79 1.74 12.77
N CYS A 73 -8.57 2.29 12.71
CA CYS A 73 -7.35 1.50 12.53
C CYS A 73 -6.89 0.80 13.83
N ALA A 74 -7.28 1.31 14.99
CA ALA A 74 -6.94 0.76 16.30
C ALA A 74 -7.97 -0.25 16.82
N ILE A 75 -9.19 -0.22 16.28
CA ILE A 75 -10.29 -1.10 16.67
C ILE A 75 -10.17 -2.47 16.00
N ARG A 76 -10.65 -3.50 16.70
CA ARG A 76 -10.65 -4.87 16.20
C ARG A 76 -11.69 -5.05 15.09
N PRO A 77 -11.43 -5.90 14.07
CA PRO A 77 -12.36 -6.11 12.95
C PRO A 77 -13.77 -6.51 13.38
N GLU A 78 -13.90 -7.30 14.46
CA GLU A 78 -15.19 -7.74 15.00
C GLU A 78 -16.10 -6.60 15.50
N ASP A 79 -15.51 -5.44 15.83
CA ASP A 79 -16.21 -4.24 16.28
C ASP A 79 -16.61 -3.34 15.11
N ILE A 80 -16.36 -3.76 13.87
CA ILE A 80 -16.73 -3.04 12.66
C ILE A 80 -17.97 -3.70 12.05
N ALA A 81 -19.03 -2.92 11.88
CA ALA A 81 -20.24 -3.33 11.18
C ALA A 81 -20.13 -2.97 9.70
N LEU A 82 -20.50 -3.92 8.84
CA LEU A 82 -20.59 -3.73 7.39
C LEU A 82 -22.05 -3.67 6.98
N SER A 83 -22.37 -2.71 6.10
CA SER A 83 -23.68 -2.60 5.47
C SER A 83 -23.53 -2.34 3.98
N TYR A 84 -24.25 -3.11 3.15
CA TYR A 84 -24.19 -3.04 1.67
C TYR A 84 -25.44 -2.40 1.05
N GLY A 85 -26.26 -1.75 1.89
CA GLY A 85 -27.56 -1.19 1.50
C GLY A 85 -27.50 0.16 0.77
N GLU A 86 -28.65 0.81 0.63
CA GLU A 86 -28.79 2.11 -0.04
C GLU A 86 -27.87 3.20 0.54
N GLU A 87 -27.61 3.17 1.85
CA GLU A 87 -26.66 4.11 2.47
C GLU A 87 -25.24 4.01 1.89
N ALA A 88 -24.79 2.81 1.52
CA ALA A 88 -23.49 2.60 0.90
C ALA A 88 -23.44 3.08 -0.57
N ARG A 89 -24.61 3.29 -1.19
CA ARG A 89 -24.76 3.78 -2.57
C ARG A 89 -24.96 5.29 -2.65
N GLN A 90 -25.10 5.97 -1.50
CA GLN A 90 -25.20 7.41 -1.48
C GLN A 90 -23.96 8.06 -2.12
N PRO A 91 -24.12 9.19 -2.81
CA PRO A 91 -23.01 9.88 -3.43
C PRO A 91 -21.97 10.30 -2.39
N MET A 92 -20.72 9.96 -2.67
CA MET A 92 -19.57 10.34 -1.85
C MET A 92 -19.39 11.85 -1.90
N LEU A 93 -19.44 12.50 -0.74
CA LEU A 93 -19.24 13.94 -0.60
C LEU A 93 -17.78 14.32 -0.81
N ARG A 94 -16.86 13.47 -0.33
CA ARG A 94 -15.40 13.70 -0.41
C ARG A 94 -14.68 12.41 -0.82
N PRO A 95 -14.84 11.96 -2.07
CA PRO A 95 -14.19 10.74 -2.55
C PRO A 95 -12.66 10.88 -2.48
N ARG A 96 -12.01 9.83 -1.99
CA ARG A 96 -10.54 9.69 -1.92
C ARG A 96 -10.12 8.35 -2.50
N PRO A 97 -8.91 8.22 -3.05
CA PRO A 97 -8.39 6.93 -3.49
C PRO A 97 -8.35 5.91 -2.35
N LEU A 98 -8.81 4.69 -2.60
CA LEU A 98 -8.79 3.61 -1.61
C LEU A 98 -7.37 3.28 -1.13
N ALA A 99 -6.36 3.47 -1.98
CA ALA A 99 -4.96 3.33 -1.62
C ALA A 99 -4.52 4.28 -0.48
N GLU A 100 -5.11 5.49 -0.37
CA GLU A 100 -4.84 6.42 0.74
C GLU A 100 -5.33 5.84 2.08
N LEU A 101 -6.50 5.20 2.08
CA LEU A 101 -7.04 4.55 3.26
C LEU A 101 -6.19 3.32 3.63
N ARG A 102 -5.84 2.48 2.66
CA ARG A 102 -4.98 1.31 2.89
C ARG A 102 -3.61 1.71 3.44
N TRP A 103 -3.01 2.81 2.96
CA TRP A 103 -1.80 3.38 3.54
C TRP A 103 -1.98 3.72 5.02
N ARG A 104 -3.03 4.47 5.37
CA ARG A 104 -3.31 4.87 6.76
C ARG A 104 -3.47 3.66 7.68
N ILE A 105 -4.19 2.64 7.22
CA ILE A 105 -4.39 1.39 7.96
C ILE A 105 -3.05 0.68 8.21
N GLY A 106 -2.23 0.50 7.19
CA GLY A 106 -0.91 -0.13 7.37
C GLY A 106 0.03 0.70 8.25
N TYR A 107 0.00 2.03 8.10
CA TYR A 107 0.86 2.93 8.87
C TYR A 107 0.48 3.01 10.35
N LEU A 108 -0.81 3.15 10.66
CA LEU A 108 -1.28 3.29 12.04
C LEU A 108 -1.52 1.92 12.69
N GLY A 109 -2.13 1.00 11.98
CA GLY A 109 -2.51 -0.32 12.48
C GLY A 109 -1.34 -1.25 12.76
N SER A 110 -0.21 -1.10 12.05
CA SER A 110 0.96 -1.96 12.29
C SER A 110 1.63 -1.71 13.64
N GLY A 111 1.52 -0.50 14.20
CA GLY A 111 2.27 -0.11 15.40
C GLY A 111 3.78 -0.30 15.27
N GLY A 112 4.31 -0.40 14.03
CA GLY A 112 5.71 -0.73 13.74
C GLY A 112 6.14 -2.18 13.99
N LEU A 113 5.18 -3.07 14.25
CA LEU A 113 5.42 -4.51 14.22
C LEU A 113 5.73 -4.97 12.78
N PRO A 114 6.59 -5.98 12.61
CA PRO A 114 6.84 -6.56 11.29
C PRO A 114 5.58 -7.24 10.75
N VAL A 115 5.31 -7.05 9.45
CA VAL A 115 4.19 -7.71 8.77
C VAL A 115 4.41 -9.22 8.79
N GLN A 116 3.36 -10.01 9.06
CA GLN A 116 3.43 -11.46 9.04
C GLN A 116 3.92 -11.98 7.69
N GLY A 117 4.84 -12.94 7.72
CA GLY A 117 5.48 -13.48 6.52
C GLY A 117 6.48 -12.53 5.85
N SER A 118 6.75 -11.35 6.42
CA SER A 118 7.86 -10.50 5.99
C SER A 118 9.19 -10.90 6.61
N SER A 119 10.24 -10.73 5.83
CA SER A 119 11.61 -10.94 6.25
C SER A 119 12.38 -9.64 6.19
N ARG A 120 13.27 -9.41 7.16
CA ARG A 120 14.23 -8.29 7.09
C ARG A 120 15.16 -8.34 5.87
N PHE A 121 15.23 -9.50 5.23
CA PHE A 121 16.02 -9.73 4.02
C PHE A 121 15.19 -9.61 2.74
N ASP A 122 13.89 -9.30 2.84
CA ASP A 122 13.06 -8.99 1.67
C ASP A 122 13.66 -7.78 0.93
N VAL A 123 13.93 -7.96 -0.36
CA VAL A 123 14.42 -6.90 -1.26
C VAL A 123 13.21 -6.22 -1.85
N VAL A 124 13.02 -4.97 -1.48
CA VAL A 124 11.77 -4.25 -1.73
C VAL A 124 12.04 -3.00 -2.57
N ARG A 125 11.07 -2.66 -3.41
CA ARG A 125 11.04 -1.43 -4.20
C ARG A 125 9.68 -0.77 -4.02
N PHE A 126 9.67 0.55 -3.82
CA PHE A 126 8.45 1.33 -3.95
C PHE A 126 8.22 1.67 -5.43
N THR A 127 7.05 1.31 -5.97
CA THR A 127 6.71 1.59 -7.38
C THR A 127 6.37 3.05 -7.60
N ASP A 128 5.69 3.66 -6.62
CA ASP A 128 5.16 5.02 -6.69
C ASP A 128 5.28 5.73 -5.34
N TRP A 129 5.25 7.06 -5.38
CA TRP A 129 5.22 7.88 -4.17
C TRP A 129 3.77 8.06 -3.68
N PRO A 130 3.50 7.78 -2.39
CA PRO A 130 2.21 8.11 -1.79
C PRO A 130 2.03 9.64 -1.72
N ASN A 131 0.76 10.11 -1.65
CA ASN A 131 0.47 11.53 -1.45
C ASN A 131 0.71 11.94 0.02
N LEU A 132 1.98 12.15 0.37
CA LEU A 132 2.41 12.47 1.74
C LEU A 132 1.75 13.72 2.31
N SER A 133 1.33 14.69 1.48
CA SER A 133 0.63 15.90 1.95
C SER A 133 -0.67 15.60 2.73
N ARG A 134 -1.25 14.41 2.55
CA ARG A 134 -2.55 14.00 3.13
C ARG A 134 -2.45 12.72 3.97
N LEU A 135 -1.29 12.07 3.96
CA LEU A 135 -1.07 10.77 4.59
C LEU A 135 -0.17 10.92 5.82
N PRO A 136 -0.37 10.10 6.86
CA PRO A 136 0.50 10.09 8.01
C PRO A 136 1.92 9.68 7.56
N HIS A 137 2.89 10.50 7.93
CA HIS A 137 4.31 10.30 7.63
C HIS A 137 5.16 11.12 8.61
N ASP A 138 6.43 10.72 8.73
CA ASP A 138 7.49 11.50 9.36
C ASP A 138 8.62 11.78 8.35
N GLU A 139 9.68 12.47 8.79
CA GLU A 139 10.83 12.76 7.93
C GLU A 139 11.54 11.47 7.46
N ASP A 140 11.58 10.45 8.33
CA ASP A 140 12.18 9.15 8.02
C ASP A 140 11.43 8.42 6.90
N CYS A 141 10.10 8.57 6.83
CA CYS A 141 9.28 8.09 5.72
C CYS A 141 9.77 8.65 4.37
N VAL A 142 10.00 9.95 4.27
CA VAL A 142 10.50 10.59 3.03
C VAL A 142 11.85 10.03 2.64
N ARG A 143 12.76 9.86 3.60
CA ARG A 143 14.12 9.35 3.38
C ARG A 143 14.11 7.89 2.91
N LEU A 144 13.29 7.06 3.53
CA LEU A 144 13.14 5.66 3.16
C LEU A 144 12.51 5.52 1.77
N LEU A 145 11.43 6.26 1.48
CA LEU A 145 10.79 6.28 0.16
C LEU A 145 11.75 6.74 -0.94
N ALA A 146 12.55 7.79 -0.66
CA ALA A 146 13.55 8.27 -1.61
C ALA A 146 14.62 7.22 -1.94
N LEU A 147 15.05 6.44 -0.95
CA LEU A 147 15.97 5.33 -1.17
C LEU A 147 15.29 4.21 -1.99
N LEU A 148 14.16 3.71 -1.51
CA LEU A 148 13.53 2.49 -2.03
C LEU A 148 12.81 2.66 -3.38
N THR A 149 12.46 3.89 -3.78
CA THR A 149 11.96 4.16 -5.13
C THR A 149 13.07 4.11 -6.18
N ARG A 150 14.30 4.47 -5.78
CA ARG A 150 15.45 4.52 -6.69
C ARG A 150 16.25 3.22 -6.73
N HIS A 151 16.37 2.56 -5.58
CA HIS A 151 17.22 1.40 -5.40
C HIS A 151 16.46 0.30 -4.66
N PRO A 152 16.12 -0.80 -5.35
CA PRO A 152 15.60 -1.98 -4.67
C PRO A 152 16.62 -2.46 -3.63
N THR A 153 16.21 -2.49 -2.37
CA THR A 153 17.14 -2.70 -1.24
C THR A 153 16.46 -3.60 -0.22
N SER A 154 17.25 -4.42 0.49
CA SER A 154 16.68 -5.19 1.60
C SER A 154 16.32 -4.28 2.78
N ILE A 155 15.30 -4.65 3.56
CA ILE A 155 14.87 -3.88 4.74
C ILE A 155 16.05 -3.67 5.73
N ALA A 156 16.85 -4.72 5.96
CA ALA A 156 18.03 -4.65 6.80
C ALA A 156 19.11 -3.70 6.27
N LEU A 157 19.37 -3.71 4.95
CA LEU A 157 20.34 -2.81 4.33
C LEU A 157 19.83 -1.36 4.31
N ALA A 158 18.55 -1.15 4.02
CA ALA A 158 17.91 0.15 4.08
C ALA A 158 18.05 0.77 5.48
N ARG A 159 17.87 -0.02 6.54
CA ARG A 159 18.17 0.39 7.92
C ARG A 159 19.62 0.84 8.08
N SER A 160 20.60 0.06 7.62
CA SER A 160 22.01 0.44 7.79
C SER A 160 22.39 1.71 7.01
N ILE A 161 21.80 1.93 5.83
CA ILE A 161 22.07 3.10 4.99
C ILE A 161 21.45 4.37 5.58
N THR A 162 20.20 4.26 6.03
CA THR A 162 19.41 5.40 6.50
C THR A 162 19.59 5.67 8.00
N GLY A 163 19.97 4.68 8.79
CA GLY A 163 19.98 4.77 10.26
C GLY A 163 18.59 4.90 10.88
N ILE A 164 17.51 4.64 10.13
CA ILE A 164 16.13 4.72 10.64
C ILE A 164 15.86 3.51 11.56
N GLU A 165 15.11 3.74 12.62
CA GLU A 165 14.68 2.68 13.54
C GLU A 165 13.84 1.61 12.83
N MET A 166 14.04 0.35 13.22
CA MET A 166 13.36 -0.79 12.56
C MET A 166 11.83 -0.70 12.68
N GLU A 167 11.33 -0.23 13.83
CA GLU A 167 9.90 -0.01 14.05
C GLU A 167 9.30 0.94 13.01
N LYS A 168 9.99 2.06 12.73
CA LYS A 168 9.55 3.03 11.72
C LYS A 168 9.60 2.45 10.31
N ILE A 169 10.67 1.73 9.97
CA ILE A 169 10.80 1.06 8.67
C ILE A 169 9.66 0.05 8.47
N ASN A 170 9.39 -0.79 9.47
CA ASN A 170 8.29 -1.75 9.43
C ASN A 170 6.94 -1.06 9.23
N ARG A 171 6.73 0.08 9.91
CA ARG A 171 5.51 0.89 9.78
C ARG A 171 5.30 1.41 8.35
N ILE A 172 6.34 1.99 7.77
CA ILE A 172 6.32 2.51 6.39
C ILE A 172 6.16 1.37 5.38
N TYR A 173 6.86 0.25 5.61
CA TYR A 173 6.77 -0.93 4.78
C TYR A 173 5.37 -1.55 4.81
N ALA A 174 4.74 -1.68 5.99
CA ALA A 174 3.38 -2.15 6.14
C ALA A 174 2.37 -1.24 5.43
N ALA A 175 2.54 0.08 5.53
CA ALA A 175 1.73 1.07 4.82
C ALA A 175 1.85 0.92 3.29
N GLY A 176 3.07 0.76 2.79
CA GLY A 176 3.36 0.55 1.38
C GLY A 176 2.80 -0.77 0.83
N LEU A 177 2.95 -1.86 1.57
CA LEU A 177 2.35 -3.15 1.24
C LEU A 177 0.82 -3.07 1.21
N ALA A 178 0.21 -2.49 2.25
CA ALA A 178 -1.25 -2.35 2.33
C ALA A 178 -1.80 -1.54 1.15
N ALA A 179 -1.12 -0.44 0.79
CA ALA A 179 -1.51 0.42 -0.33
C ALA A 179 -1.19 -0.16 -1.72
N GLY A 180 -0.50 -1.30 -1.81
CA GLY A 180 -0.06 -1.88 -3.08
C GLY A 180 1.02 -1.07 -3.80
N LEU A 181 1.81 -0.29 -3.05
CA LEU A 181 2.88 0.56 -3.58
C LEU A 181 4.27 -0.09 -3.49
N VAL A 182 4.34 -1.29 -2.92
CA VAL A 182 5.60 -2.01 -2.68
C VAL A 182 5.62 -3.32 -3.43
N GLU A 183 6.71 -3.52 -4.16
CA GLU A 183 7.05 -4.75 -4.85
C GLU A 183 8.17 -5.47 -4.08
N VAL A 184 7.99 -6.76 -3.80
CA VAL A 184 9.01 -7.60 -3.15
C VAL A 184 9.67 -8.48 -4.20
N ILE A 185 10.91 -8.17 -4.56
CA ILE A 185 11.61 -8.74 -5.72
C ILE A 185 12.12 -10.16 -5.45
N ASN A 186 12.56 -10.44 -4.24
CA ASN A 186 13.22 -11.71 -3.90
C ASN A 186 12.27 -12.82 -3.43
N ARG A 187 10.97 -12.53 -3.29
CA ARG A 187 9.98 -13.58 -3.12
C ARG A 187 9.76 -14.20 -4.49
N ARG A 188 10.35 -15.38 -4.72
CA ARG A 188 10.05 -16.18 -5.90
C ARG A 188 8.53 -16.21 -6.05
N GLN A 189 8.03 -15.61 -7.12
CA GLN A 189 6.69 -15.90 -7.61
C GLN A 189 6.56 -17.43 -7.61
N PRO A 190 5.53 -18.02 -6.99
CA PRO A 190 5.37 -19.47 -7.04
C PRO A 190 5.47 -19.83 -8.51
N LEU A 191 6.50 -20.61 -8.87
CA LEU A 191 6.66 -21.15 -10.21
C LEU A 191 5.28 -21.73 -10.51
N ALA A 192 4.55 -21.13 -11.45
CA ALA A 192 3.21 -21.58 -11.80
C ALA A 192 3.30 -23.09 -11.92
N ALA A 193 2.55 -23.81 -11.07
CA ALA A 193 2.55 -25.26 -11.07
C ALA A 193 2.30 -25.66 -12.52
N VAL A 194 3.35 -26.19 -13.17
CA VAL A 194 3.26 -26.65 -14.55
C VAL A 194 2.11 -27.66 -14.54
N PRO A 195 0.99 -27.38 -15.23
CA PRO A 195 -0.11 -28.32 -15.28
C PRO A 195 0.44 -29.61 -15.89
N GLY A 196 0.22 -30.70 -15.19
CA GLY A 196 0.72 -32.06 -15.44
C GLY A 196 1.31 -32.28 -16.83
N GLU A 197 2.62 -32.47 -16.86
CA GLU A 197 3.20 -33.38 -17.84
C GLU A 197 2.54 -34.74 -17.57
N PRO A 198 1.69 -35.26 -18.49
CA PRO A 198 1.02 -36.52 -18.24
C PRO A 198 2.08 -37.60 -18.11
N ALA A 199 2.04 -38.31 -16.98
CA ALA A 199 2.79 -39.53 -16.79
C ALA A 199 2.44 -40.47 -17.95
N ASN A 200 3.40 -40.65 -18.87
CA ASN A 200 3.36 -41.77 -19.80
C ASN A 200 3.59 -43.03 -18.97
N ASP A 201 2.51 -43.63 -18.50
CA ASP A 201 2.46 -45.06 -18.19
C ASP A 201 2.56 -45.81 -19.53
N GLU A 202 3.78 -46.11 -19.97
CA GLU A 202 3.98 -47.12 -21.00
C GLU A 202 3.88 -48.53 -20.38
N PRO A 203 2.95 -49.38 -20.83
CA PRO A 203 2.98 -50.79 -20.48
C PRO A 203 4.10 -51.49 -21.25
N VAL A 204 5.01 -52.12 -20.49
CA VAL A 204 5.98 -53.08 -20.99
C VAL A 204 5.24 -54.25 -21.66
N GLY A 205 5.32 -54.37 -22.99
CA GLY A 205 4.73 -55.52 -23.67
C GLY A 205 4.81 -55.50 -25.20
N GLN A 206 5.78 -56.27 -25.71
CA GLN A 206 5.85 -56.90 -27.04
C GLN A 206 6.46 -56.11 -28.22
N ALA A 207 7.65 -56.59 -28.60
CA ALA A 207 8.25 -56.44 -29.92
C ALA A 207 7.42 -57.19 -31.00
N PRO A 208 7.48 -56.74 -32.27
CA PRO A 208 8.29 -57.51 -33.22
C PRO A 208 9.14 -56.69 -34.21
N VAL A 209 10.37 -57.13 -34.34
CA VAL A 209 11.20 -57.40 -35.54
C VAL A 209 10.92 -56.64 -36.87
N ALA A 210 11.94 -55.82 -37.22
CA ALA A 210 12.57 -55.56 -38.52
C ALA A 210 11.83 -54.86 -39.69
N GLY A 211 12.49 -53.80 -40.20
CA GLY A 211 12.42 -53.41 -41.61
C GLY A 211 12.89 -51.98 -41.94
N GLY A 212 14.12 -51.84 -42.44
CA GLY A 212 14.63 -50.83 -43.41
C GLY A 212 14.38 -49.33 -43.17
N ALA A 213 15.39 -48.50 -42.89
CA ALA A 213 16.39 -47.94 -43.82
C ALA A 213 15.98 -46.63 -44.54
N ALA A 214 16.90 -45.65 -44.46
CA ALA A 214 17.08 -44.45 -45.31
C ALA A 214 16.03 -43.32 -45.20
N ALA A 215 16.30 -42.03 -45.43
CA ALA A 215 17.50 -41.20 -45.54
C ALA A 215 17.01 -39.74 -45.69
N ARG A 216 17.87 -38.77 -45.32
CA ARG A 216 18.08 -37.41 -45.91
C ARG A 216 16.88 -36.61 -46.48
N ALA A 217 16.75 -35.37 -46.01
CA ALA A 217 17.07 -34.09 -46.70
C ALA A 217 16.38 -32.94 -45.92
N LEU A 218 17.05 -31.88 -45.44
CA LEU A 218 17.65 -30.71 -46.12
C LEU A 218 16.68 -29.90 -46.98
N VAL A 219 16.88 -28.57 -46.92
CA VAL A 219 16.18 -27.43 -47.57
C VAL A 219 15.00 -26.92 -46.73
N GLY A 220 14.91 -25.66 -46.32
CA GLY A 220 15.62 -24.43 -46.68
C GLY A 220 14.62 -23.27 -46.60
N THR A 221 15.16 -22.04 -46.62
CA THR A 221 14.49 -20.73 -46.87
C THR A 221 13.71 -20.04 -45.73
N ALA A 222 14.43 -19.18 -45.00
CA ALA A 222 14.07 -17.76 -44.80
C ALA A 222 14.21 -16.99 -46.16
N PRO A 223 13.76 -15.73 -46.39
CA PRO A 223 13.52 -14.58 -45.48
C PRO A 223 12.14 -13.89 -45.74
N GLY A 224 11.63 -12.96 -44.92
CA GLY A 224 12.08 -11.59 -44.70
C GLY A 224 11.04 -10.58 -45.25
N ALA A 225 10.49 -9.73 -44.38
CA ALA A 225 9.83 -8.42 -44.63
C ALA A 225 9.01 -8.10 -43.36
N GLY A 226 9.20 -7.02 -42.60
CA GLY A 226 9.54 -5.66 -42.99
C GLY A 226 8.25 -4.86 -43.18
N HIS A 227 8.16 -3.68 -42.56
CA HIS A 227 7.10 -2.66 -42.64
C HIS A 227 5.93 -2.84 -41.64
N SER A 228 5.39 -1.80 -41.01
CA SER A 228 5.75 -0.39 -40.98
C SER A 228 5.06 0.26 -39.79
N TYR A 229 5.78 1.23 -39.23
CA TYR A 229 5.31 2.22 -38.29
C TYR A 229 4.40 3.23 -39.02
N SER A 230 3.23 3.52 -38.47
CA SER A 230 2.41 4.69 -38.82
C SER A 230 1.83 5.19 -37.51
N ASP A 231 2.43 6.18 -36.86
CA ASP A 231 2.25 7.61 -37.12
C ASP A 231 0.81 7.98 -37.48
N ARG A 232 0.11 8.54 -36.51
CA ARG A 232 -1.14 9.29 -36.73
C ARG A 232 -1.11 10.52 -35.85
N SER A 233 -0.50 11.56 -36.39
CA SER A 233 -0.61 12.93 -35.93
C SER A 233 -2.05 13.48 -36.05
N ALA A 234 -2.42 14.20 -34.99
CA ALA A 234 -3.20 15.44 -34.95
C ALA A 234 -4.53 15.58 -35.73
N ARG A 235 -5.59 15.89 -34.98
CA ARG A 235 -6.49 17.01 -35.31
C ARG A 235 -7.06 17.70 -34.06
N THR A 236 -6.61 18.93 -33.91
CA THR A 236 -7.18 20.09 -33.20
C THR A 236 -8.66 20.33 -33.55
N VAL A 237 -9.48 20.82 -32.62
CA VAL A 237 -10.20 22.12 -32.68
C VAL A 237 -10.87 22.45 -31.32
N ALA A 238 -10.40 23.56 -30.76
CA ALA A 238 -11.08 24.63 -30.02
C ALA A 238 -12.39 24.40 -29.23
N GLY A 239 -12.42 24.97 -28.03
CA GLY A 239 -13.63 25.53 -27.44
C GLY A 239 -13.52 25.82 -25.95
N GLY A 240 -13.49 27.11 -25.55
CA GLY A 240 -14.04 27.52 -24.26
C GLY A 240 -13.08 28.06 -23.20
N ALA A 241 -12.33 29.12 -23.50
CA ALA A 241 -11.82 30.04 -22.49
C ALA A 241 -12.93 31.06 -22.16
N ALA A 242 -13.62 30.90 -21.02
CA ALA A 242 -14.46 31.95 -20.42
C ALA A 242 -14.92 31.56 -19.00
N GLN A 243 -14.14 31.90 -17.97
CA GLN A 243 -14.63 32.32 -16.64
C GLN A 243 -13.45 32.54 -15.69
N ALA A 244 -12.74 33.65 -15.91
CA ALA A 244 -11.75 34.18 -15.00
C ALA A 244 -11.89 35.70 -14.95
N ALA A 245 -13.00 36.19 -14.40
CA ALA A 245 -13.18 37.61 -14.09
C ALA A 245 -14.45 37.83 -13.26
N ASP A 246 -14.47 37.45 -11.97
CA ASP A 246 -15.45 38.09 -11.03
C ASP A 246 -15.20 37.88 -9.51
N ARG A 247 -13.98 38.05 -8.98
CA ARG A 247 -13.78 38.11 -7.50
C ARG A 247 -12.63 39.03 -7.05
N ARG A 248 -12.42 40.16 -7.73
CA ARG A 248 -11.52 41.23 -7.25
C ARG A 248 -12.24 42.56 -7.25
N ARG A 249 -13.06 42.79 -6.22
CA ARG A 249 -13.57 44.10 -5.77
C ARG A 249 -14.33 43.93 -4.46
N ALA A 250 -13.58 43.77 -3.39
CA ALA A 250 -14.00 44.08 -2.02
C ALA A 250 -12.72 44.42 -1.27
N ASP A 251 -12.25 45.62 -1.58
CA ASP A 251 -11.10 46.29 -1.02
C ASP A 251 -11.54 47.05 0.24
N VAL A 252 -10.61 47.14 1.19
CA VAL A 252 -10.42 48.31 2.08
C VAL A 252 -11.42 48.45 3.24
N HIS A 253 -11.06 47.85 4.38
CA HIS A 253 -10.87 48.57 5.64
C HIS A 253 -10.14 47.67 6.65
N LEU A 254 -9.22 48.26 7.43
CA LEU A 254 -8.44 47.71 8.55
C LEU A 254 -7.02 47.22 8.21
N ALA A 255 -6.16 48.17 7.89
CA ALA A 255 -4.75 48.13 8.28
C ALA A 255 -4.44 49.41 9.05
N SER A 256 -4.28 49.32 10.37
CA SER A 256 -3.43 50.19 11.19
C SER A 256 -3.40 49.66 12.62
N GLU A 257 -2.23 49.73 13.24
CA GLU A 257 -1.94 49.54 14.68
C GLU A 257 -1.72 48.10 15.17
N ALA A 258 -0.47 47.63 15.08
CA ALA A 258 0.36 47.33 16.27
C ALA A 258 1.65 46.65 15.79
N ASP A 259 2.69 47.46 15.60
CA ASP A 259 4.07 47.00 15.55
C ASP A 259 4.61 46.87 16.99
N GLU A 260 5.70 46.12 17.15
CA GLU A 260 6.66 46.23 18.24
C GLU A 260 6.40 45.46 19.56
N ALA A 261 6.85 44.19 19.62
CA ALA A 261 7.72 43.69 20.70
C ALA A 261 8.24 42.25 20.48
N ALA A 262 9.55 42.11 20.72
CA ALA A 262 10.28 40.93 21.18
C ALA A 262 10.81 39.89 20.16
N ALA A 263 12.11 40.06 19.92
CA ALA A 263 13.05 39.09 19.36
C ALA A 263 13.30 37.87 20.27
N ALA A 264 13.49 36.69 19.66
CA ALA A 264 14.48 35.65 20.01
C ALA A 264 14.43 34.49 18.99
N ALA A 265 15.59 34.12 18.44
CA ALA A 265 15.78 33.10 17.39
C ALA A 265 15.45 31.65 17.84
N PRO A 266 15.40 30.67 16.91
CA PRO A 266 16.64 29.96 16.58
C PRO A 266 16.87 29.68 15.09
N ALA A 267 18.14 29.44 14.79
CA ALA A 267 18.71 29.19 13.48
C ALA A 267 18.06 28.00 12.73
N ALA A 268 17.88 28.20 11.42
CA ALA A 268 17.41 27.17 10.49
C ALA A 268 18.39 25.99 10.42
N PRO A 269 17.93 24.73 10.49
CA PRO A 269 18.79 23.58 10.29
C PRO A 269 19.23 23.43 8.83
N ALA A 270 20.45 22.95 8.70
CA ALA A 270 21.26 22.91 7.48
C ALA A 270 20.64 22.08 6.33
N ARG A 271 20.54 22.69 5.15
CA ARG A 271 20.24 22.06 3.85
C ARG A 271 21.35 21.11 3.33
N GLY A 272 22.24 20.62 4.19
CA GLY A 272 23.47 19.90 3.81
C GLY A 272 23.35 18.38 3.72
N TRP A 273 22.26 17.77 4.16
CA TRP A 273 22.26 16.31 4.35
C TRP A 273 21.97 15.51 3.09
N VAL A 274 21.15 16.05 2.19
CA VAL A 274 20.80 15.40 0.92
C VAL A 274 22.06 15.15 0.08
N SER A 275 23.01 16.10 0.03
CA SER A 275 24.26 15.95 -0.71
C SER A 275 25.24 14.96 -0.07
N SER A 276 25.24 14.85 1.26
CA SER A 276 26.07 13.87 1.99
C SER A 276 25.57 12.43 1.81
N LEU A 277 24.25 12.24 1.82
CA LEU A 277 23.62 10.94 1.52
C LEU A 277 23.95 10.49 0.09
N PHE A 278 23.90 11.40 -0.89
CA PHE A 278 24.26 11.08 -2.28
C PHE A 278 25.75 10.79 -2.48
N LYS A 279 26.65 11.46 -1.76
CA LYS A 279 28.09 11.15 -1.82
C LYS A 279 28.40 9.75 -1.27
N ARG A 280 27.71 9.33 -0.20
CA ARG A 280 27.87 7.97 0.37
C ARG A 280 27.29 6.88 -0.53
N LEU A 281 26.16 7.14 -1.18
CA LEU A 281 25.54 6.19 -2.12
C LEU A 281 26.33 6.01 -3.44
N ARG A 282 27.18 6.98 -3.83
CA ARG A 282 28.08 6.84 -5.00
C ARG A 282 29.39 6.11 -4.71
N ALA A 283 29.72 5.91 -3.42
CA ALA A 283 30.97 5.27 -3.00
C ALA A 283 30.79 3.77 -2.66
N LEU A 284 29.56 3.27 -2.75
CA LEU A 284 29.18 1.85 -2.65
C LEU A 284 28.85 1.34 -4.05
#